data_AF-A0A820RV28-F1
#
_entry.id   AF-A0A820RV28-F1
#
_cell.length_a   1.000
_cell.length_b   1.000
_cell.length_c   1.000
_cell.angle_alpha   90.00
_cell.angle_beta   90.00
_cell.angle_gamma   90.00
#
_symmetry.space_group_name_H-M   'P 1'
#
loop_
_entity.id
_entity.type
_entity.pdbx_description
1 polymer ?
#
loop_
_entity_poly.entity_id
_entity_poly.type
_entity_poly.pdbx_seq_one_letter_code
_entity_poly.pdbx_strand_id
1 'polypeptide(L)' 'LVLHKQDQIDQALIHFNKALENTSLPLHIACVHHNLAFVYSQQGKYDEELEYYEEALKYRSRQLPAHHLQLASL' A
#
# COMPACT_ATOMS: atom_id res chain seq x y z
N LEU A 1 1.33 1.31 -23.69
CA LEU A 1 1.41 2.02 -22.39
C LEU A 1 0.58 1.34 -21.30
N VAL A 2 -0.69 0.98 -21.55
CA VAL A 2 -1.57 0.29 -20.56
C VAL A 2 -1.00 -1.06 -20.07
N LEU A 3 -0.50 -1.89 -20.98
CA LEU A 3 0.09 -3.21 -20.66
C LEU A 3 1.26 -3.15 -19.67
N HIS A 4 2.16 -2.16 -19.81
CA HIS A 4 3.32 -2.06 -18.92
C HIS A 4 2.91 -1.69 -17.49
N LYS A 5 1.89 -0.84 -17.33
CA LYS A 5 1.40 -0.49 -15.99
C LYS A 5 0.61 -1.65 -15.37
N GLN A 6 -0.15 -2.41 -16.15
CA GLN A 6 -0.82 -3.62 -15.67
C GLN A 6 0.19 -4.67 -15.19
N ASP A 7 1.28 -4.88 -15.93
CA ASP A 7 2.37 -5.76 -15.51
C ASP A 7 3.03 -5.30 -14.18
N GLN A 8 3.12 -3.99 -13.94
CA GLN A 8 3.58 -3.44 -12.65
C GLN A 8 2.63 -3.75 -11.48
N ILE A 9 1.31 -3.80 -11.72
CA ILE A 9 0.34 -4.23 -10.70
C ILE A 9 0.53 -5.71 -10.41
N ASP A 10 0.62 -6.55 -11.45
CA ASP A 10 0.77 -7.99 -11.28
C ASP A 10 2.07 -8.31 -10.51
N GLN A 11 3.16 -7.62 -10.83
CA GLN A 11 4.41 -7.70 -10.07
C GLN A 11 4.24 -7.22 -8.62
N ALA A 12 3.55 -6.10 -8.38
CA ALA A 12 3.30 -5.58 -7.04
C ALA A 12 2.45 -6.55 -6.20
N LEU A 13 1.45 -7.20 -6.80
CA LEU A 13 0.62 -8.22 -6.15
C LEU A 13 1.42 -9.49 -5.83
N ILE A 14 2.34 -9.91 -6.69
CA ILE A 14 3.25 -11.04 -6.42
C ILE A 14 4.17 -10.71 -5.24
N HIS A 15 4.74 -9.49 -5.23
CA HIS A 15 5.58 -9.03 -4.11
C HIS A 15 4.77 -8.93 -2.81
N PHE A 16 3.50 -8.52 -2.87
CA PHE A 16 2.58 -8.50 -1.74
C PHE A 16 2.32 -9.89 -1.16
N ASN A 17 1.92 -10.85 -2.01
CA ASN A 17 1.67 -12.21 -1.55
C ASN A 17 2.91 -12.82 -0.89
N LYS A 18 4.09 -12.61 -1.48
CA LYS A 18 5.37 -13.06 -0.88
C LYS A 18 5.70 -12.37 0.43
N ALA A 19 5.45 -11.06 0.54
CA ALA A 19 5.71 -10.31 1.75
C ALA A 19 4.80 -10.77 2.90
N LEU A 20 3.53 -11.06 2.60
CA LEU A 20 2.56 -11.61 3.55
C LEU A 20 2.89 -13.05 3.96
N GLU A 21 3.35 -13.88 3.03
CA GLU A 21 3.76 -15.26 3.33
C GLU A 21 4.97 -15.32 4.28
N ASN A 22 5.90 -14.37 4.17
CA ASN A 22 7.15 -14.38 4.95
C ASN A 22 7.12 -13.49 6.19
N THR A 23 6.11 -12.62 6.34
CA THR A 23 6.13 -11.60 7.38
C THR A 23 4.74 -11.27 7.92
N SER A 24 4.51 -11.56 9.21
CA SER A 24 3.32 -11.09 9.95
C SER A 24 3.51 -9.71 10.58
N LEU A 25 4.51 -8.93 10.17
CA LEU A 25 4.80 -7.61 10.74
C LEU A 25 3.90 -6.54 10.09
N PRO A 26 3.02 -5.88 10.86
CA PRO A 26 2.11 -4.87 10.33
C PRO A 26 2.81 -3.70 9.59
N LEU A 27 4.04 -3.35 9.96
CA LEU A 27 4.81 -2.32 9.24
C LEU A 27 5.12 -2.73 7.80
N HIS A 28 5.43 -4.01 7.59
CA HIS A 28 5.74 -4.54 6.27
C HIS A 28 4.48 -4.54 5.40
N ILE A 29 3.34 -4.95 5.99
CA ILE A 29 2.03 -4.89 5.35
C ILE A 29 1.71 -3.44 4.93
N ALA A 30 1.90 -2.46 5.81
CA ALA A 30 1.66 -1.06 5.49
C ALA A 30 2.53 -0.53 4.33
N CYS A 31 3.82 -0.89 4.28
CA CYS A 31 4.70 -0.47 3.19
C CYS A 31 4.26 -1.06 1.84
N VAL A 32 3.77 -2.29 1.83
CA VAL A 32 3.30 -2.90 0.59
C VAL A 32 2.00 -2.27 0.08
N HIS A 33 1.03 -2.04 0.97
CA HIS A 33 -0.21 -1.34 0.61
C HIS A 33 0.08 0.08 0.06
N HIS A 34 1.06 0.79 0.64
CA HIS A 34 1.50 2.08 0.11
C HIS A 34 2.09 1.99 -1.31
N ASN A 35 2.90 0.97 -1.58
CA ASN A 35 3.48 0.77 -2.92
C ASN A 35 2.41 0.41 -3.97
N LEU A 36 1.39 -0.38 -3.59
CA LEU A 36 0.25 -0.66 -4.46
C LEU A 36 -0.52 0.62 -4.78
N ALA A 37 -0.84 1.41 -3.76
CA ALA A 37 -1.52 2.69 -3.93
C ALA A 37 -0.77 3.62 -4.90
N PHE A 38 0.56 3.70 -4.79
CA PHE A 38 1.39 4.45 -5.72
C PHE A 38 1.28 3.95 -7.16
N VAL A 39 1.26 2.62 -7.39
CA VAL A 39 1.10 2.05 -8.73
C VAL A 39 -0.29 2.36 -9.31
N TYR A 40 -1.34 2.29 -8.50
CA TYR A 40 -2.71 2.68 -8.90
C TYR A 40 -2.82 4.18 -9.22
N SER A 41 -2.16 5.03 -8.42
CA SER A 41 -2.02 6.47 -8.67
C SER A 41 -1.39 6.73 -10.03
N GLN A 42 -0.30 6.02 -10.36
CA GLN A 42 0.34 6.11 -11.67
C GLN A 42 -0.60 5.69 -12.81
N GLN A 43 -1.62 4.86 -12.55
CA GLN A 43 -2.62 4.47 -13.56
C GLN A 43 -3.81 5.42 -13.65
N GLY A 44 -3.90 6.44 -12.79
CA GLY A 44 -5.09 7.29 -12.66
C GLY A 44 -6.28 6.57 -12.04
N LYS A 45 -6.03 5.46 -11.35
CA LYS A 45 -7.02 4.64 -10.64
C LYS A 45 -7.10 5.10 -9.19
N TYR A 46 -7.71 6.26 -9.00
CA TYR A 46 -7.69 6.96 -7.72
C TYR A 46 -8.57 6.29 -6.66
N ASP A 47 -9.63 5.60 -7.06
CA ASP A 47 -10.51 4.87 -6.14
C ASP A 47 -9.75 3.70 -5.50
N GLU A 48 -9.02 2.92 -6.32
CA GLU A 48 -8.17 1.84 -5.82
C GLU A 48 -6.97 2.38 -5.03
N GLU A 49 -6.35 3.49 -5.47
CA GLU A 49 -5.29 4.15 -4.71
C GLU A 49 -5.73 4.47 -3.28
N LEU A 50 -6.90 5.11 -3.14
CA LEU A 50 -7.42 5.53 -1.84
C LEU A 50 -7.64 4.33 -0.92
N GLU A 51 -8.27 3.27 -1.43
CA GLU A 51 -8.51 2.03 -0.67
C GLU A 51 -7.20 1.43 -0.13
N TYR A 52 -6.17 1.31 -0.98
CA TYR A 52 -4.88 0.77 -0.55
C TYR A 52 -4.13 1.71 0.40
N TYR A 53 -4.23 3.03 0.23
CA TYR A 53 -3.66 3.99 1.17
C TYR A 53 -4.31 3.91 2.56
N GLU A 54 -5.63 3.79 2.61
CA GLU A 54 -6.37 3.66 3.87
C GLU A 54 -5.99 2.36 4.61
N GLU A 55 -5.88 1.25 3.88
CA GLU A 55 -5.40 -0.01 4.46
C GLU A 55 -3.98 0.14 5.01
N ALA A 56 -3.05 0.76 4.26
CA ALA A 56 -1.69 1.03 4.75
C ALA A 56 -1.68 1.81 6.08
N LEU A 57 -2.55 2.82 6.18
CA LEU A 57 -2.70 3.64 7.37
C LEU A 57 -3.30 2.86 8.54
N LYS A 58 -4.25 1.96 8.31
CA LYS A 58 -4.80 1.07 9.36
C LYS A 58 -3.70 0.22 9.98
N TYR A 59 -2.81 -0.36 9.17
CA TYR A 59 -1.69 -1.16 9.70
C TYR A 59 -0.64 -0.31 10.44
N ARG A 60 -0.33 0.90 9.96
CA ARG A 60 0.55 1.85 10.69
C ARG A 60 -0.05 2.32 12.00
N SER A 61 -1.34 2.65 12.02
CA SER A 61 -2.06 3.13 13.20
C SER A 61 -2.13 2.11 14.34
N ARG A 62 -2.15 0.81 13.99
CA ARG A 62 -2.13 -0.27 14.99
C ARG A 62 -0.77 -0.46 15.65
N GLN A 63 0.32 0.05 15.06
CA GLN A 63 1.68 -0.08 15.60
C GLN A 63 2.21 1.18 16.26
N LEU A 64 1.78 2.35 15.79
CA LEU A 64 2.19 3.62 16.36
C LEU A 64 1.21 4.01 17.48
N PRO A 65 1.68 4.30 18.71
CA PRO A 65 0.83 4.95 19.68
C PRO A 65 0.24 6.22 19.04
N ALA A 66 -1.06 6.46 19.28
CA ALA A 66 -1.93 7.39 18.56
C ALA A 66 -1.41 8.83 18.33
N HIS A 67 -0.31 9.21 19.00
CA HIS A 67 0.30 10.54 18.92
C HIS A 67 1.11 10.85 17.65
N HIS A 68 1.36 9.90 16.75
CA HIS A 68 2.12 10.16 15.50
C HIS A 68 1.26 10.31 14.23
N LEU A 69 -0.06 10.10 14.31
CA LEU A 69 -0.93 10.10 13.13
C LEU A 69 -1.29 11.50 12.58
N GLN A 70 -0.84 12.58 13.22
CA GLN A 70 -1.19 13.96 12.83
C GLN A 70 -0.44 14.51 11.61
N LEU A 71 0.43 13.73 10.95
CA LEU A 71 1.24 14.24 9.83
C LEU A 71 0.77 13.77 8.45
N ALA A 72 -0.33 13.03 8.33
CA ALA A 72 -0.84 12.58 7.03
C ALA A 72 -1.76 13.61 6.32
N SER A 73 -1.96 14.80 6.89
CA SER A 73 -2.87 15.82 6.33
C SER A 73 -2.30 17.25 6.32
N LEU A 74 -1.05 17.41 5.87
CA LEU A 74 -0.47 18.69 5.46
C LEU A 74 0.21 18.51 4.09
#